data_AF-A0A344PL08-F1
#
_entry.id   AF-A0A344PL08-F1
#
_cell.length_a   1.000
_cell.length_b   1.000
_cell.length_c   1.000
_cell.angle_alpha   90.00
_cell.angle_beta   90.00
_cell.angle_gamma   90.00
#
_symmetry.space_group_name_H-M   'P 1'
#
loop_
_entity.id
_entity.type
_entity.pdbx_description
1 polymer ?
#
loop_
_entity_poly.entity_id
_entity_poly.type
_entity_poly.pdbx_seq_one_letter_code
_entity_poly.pdbx_strand_id
1 'polypeptide(L)'
;MRFSLVVLVALGVSACVDVNDTEVNARPAAVTSKDRGYIQSAIVDSLKDPGSAQLRNVAAFDLSNGQGRAICGEINGKNSFGAYIGYKPFYLRIRDGALASRFVGSGAKYDLDGQMAIEACSLAATGRMKVKA
;
A
#
# COMPACT_ATOMS: atom_id res chain seq x y z
N MET A 1 -63.60 16.66 -2.04
CA MET A 1 -62.47 16.50 -1.09
C MET A 1 -61.89 15.11 -1.24
N ARG A 2 -60.65 14.98 -1.70
CA ARG A 2 -59.87 13.74 -1.62
C ARG A 2 -58.54 14.11 -0.97
N PHE A 3 -58.40 13.70 0.29
CA PHE A 3 -57.22 13.91 1.11
C PHE A 3 -56.10 12.96 0.67
N SER A 4 -54.94 13.58 0.45
CA SER A 4 -53.56 13.12 0.62
C SER A 4 -53.29 11.66 0.99
N LEU A 5 -52.32 11.05 0.30
CA LEU A 5 -51.15 10.48 0.98
C LEU A 5 -49.96 10.36 -0.01
N VAL A 6 -49.12 11.40 -0.06
CA VAL A 6 -47.76 11.28 -0.60
C VAL A 6 -46.93 10.66 0.51
N VAL A 7 -46.67 9.36 0.42
CA VAL A 7 -45.72 8.68 1.32
C VAL A 7 -44.31 8.95 0.79
N LEU A 8 -43.70 10.00 1.32
CA LEU A 8 -42.27 10.28 1.22
C LEU A 8 -41.51 9.22 2.02
N VAL A 9 -41.16 8.11 1.37
CA VAL A 9 -40.20 7.15 1.92
C VAL A 9 -38.79 7.73 1.73
N ALA A 10 -38.32 8.51 2.70
CA ALA A 10 -36.90 8.83 2.80
C ALA A 10 -36.15 7.57 3.25
N LEU A 11 -35.67 6.79 2.28
CA LEU A 11 -34.72 5.71 2.52
C LEU A 11 -33.42 6.33 3.05
N GLY A 12 -33.24 6.31 4.36
CA GLY A 12 -31.98 6.62 5.02
C GLY A 12 -30.94 5.59 4.62
N VAL A 13 -30.05 5.96 3.70
CA VAL A 13 -28.88 5.15 3.36
C VAL A 13 -27.94 5.20 4.56
N SER A 14 -27.93 4.15 5.38
CA SER A 14 -26.86 3.93 6.35
C SER A 14 -25.61 3.50 5.58
N ALA A 15 -24.84 4.49 5.13
CA ALA A 15 -23.50 4.27 4.64
C ALA A 15 -22.55 4.44 5.83
N CYS A 16 -22.00 3.35 6.35
CA CYS A 16 -20.82 3.41 7.20
C CYS A 16 -19.64 3.81 6.30
N VAL A 17 -19.53 5.09 5.95
CA VAL A 17 -18.33 5.62 5.29
C VAL A 17 -17.29 5.81 6.38
N ASP A 18 -16.31 4.91 6.43
CA ASP A 18 -15.14 5.02 7.30
C ASP A 18 -14.23 6.13 6.73
N VAL A 19 -14.54 7.39 7.06
CA VAL A 19 -13.97 8.62 6.45
C VAL A 19 -12.58 9.00 6.97
N ASN A 20 -11.80 8.11 7.59
CA ASN A 20 -10.54 8.49 8.22
C ASN A 20 -9.32 8.56 7.25
N ASP A 21 -9.57 8.84 5.98
CA ASP A 21 -8.53 9.03 4.97
C ASP A 21 -8.04 10.48 4.97
N THR A 22 -6.73 10.66 5.16
CA THR A 22 -6.06 11.96 5.04
C THR A 22 -5.41 12.08 3.67
N GLU A 23 -5.71 13.14 2.94
CA GLU A 23 -4.97 13.50 1.73
C GLU A 23 -3.58 14.03 2.10
N VAL A 24 -2.56 13.48 1.44
CA VAL A 24 -1.16 13.89 1.63
C VAL A 24 -0.50 14.12 0.29
N ASN A 25 0.44 15.06 0.30
CA ASN A 25 1.40 15.20 -0.79
C ASN A 25 2.54 14.20 -0.57
N ALA A 26 2.92 13.51 -1.63
CA ALA A 26 4.06 12.61 -1.67
C ALA A 26 5.18 13.29 -2.48
N ARG A 27 6.38 13.39 -1.92
CA ARG A 27 7.53 13.99 -2.62
C ARG A 27 8.62 12.95 -2.81
N PRO A 28 9.16 12.75 -4.02
CA PRO A 28 10.26 11.83 -4.23
C PRO A 28 11.41 12.11 -3.27
N ALA A 29 11.95 11.05 -2.68
CA ALA A 29 13.05 11.11 -1.75
C ALA A 29 14.10 10.06 -2.09
N ALA A 30 15.36 10.33 -1.72
CA ALA A 30 16.44 9.36 -1.91
C ALA A 30 16.20 8.12 -1.04
N VAL A 31 16.31 6.92 -1.61
CA VAL A 31 16.22 5.65 -0.86
C VAL A 31 17.42 5.52 0.07
N THR A 32 17.15 5.24 1.35
CA THR A 32 18.15 5.17 2.41
C THR A 32 18.42 3.73 2.87
N SER A 33 19.48 3.55 3.67
CA SER A 33 19.72 2.27 4.36
C SER A 33 18.59 1.90 5.32
N LYS A 34 17.94 2.90 5.93
CA LYS A 34 16.79 2.70 6.81
C LYS A 34 15.58 2.14 6.04
N ASP A 35 15.34 2.63 4.83
CA ASP A 35 14.30 2.09 3.93
C ASP A 35 14.56 0.61 3.62
N ARG A 36 15.82 0.25 3.36
CA ARG A 36 16.21 -1.16 3.18
C ARG A 36 16.00 -2.00 4.43
N GLY A 37 16.24 -1.45 5.62
CA GLY A 37 15.94 -2.10 6.89
C GLY A 37 14.44 -2.43 7.04
N TYR A 38 13.56 -1.50 6.69
CA TYR A 38 12.11 -1.76 6.71
C TYR A 38 11.69 -2.80 5.66
N ILE A 39 12.26 -2.75 4.44
CA ILE A 39 11.99 -3.76 3.41
C ILE A 39 12.44 -5.15 3.91
N GLN A 40 13.61 -5.22 4.55
CA GLN A 40 14.14 -6.45 5.11
C GLN A 40 13.17 -7.08 6.11
N SER A 41 12.84 -6.33 7.17
CA SER A 41 12.02 -6.84 8.27
C SER A 41 10.57 -7.07 7.87
N ALA A 42 10.01 -6.24 6.97
CA ALA A 42 8.61 -6.36 6.59
C ALA A 42 8.37 -7.38 5.49
N ILE A 43 9.35 -7.65 4.61
CA ILE A 43 9.13 -8.44 3.39
C ILE A 43 10.13 -9.58 3.29
N VAL A 44 11.43 -9.27 3.26
CA VAL A 44 12.48 -10.25 2.93
C VAL A 44 12.51 -11.40 3.94
N ASP A 45 12.43 -11.09 5.23
CA ASP A 45 12.49 -12.10 6.30
C ASP A 45 11.32 -13.09 6.26
N SER A 46 10.23 -12.75 5.54
CA SER A 46 9.06 -13.61 5.34
C SER A 46 9.12 -14.49 4.09
N LEU A 47 10.13 -14.33 3.23
CA LEU A 47 10.31 -15.16 2.05
C LEU A 47 10.68 -16.59 2.44
N LYS A 48 10.40 -17.56 1.56
CA LYS A 48 10.80 -18.96 1.77
C LYS A 48 12.32 -19.13 1.81
N ASP A 49 13.05 -18.34 1.04
CA ASP A 49 14.51 -18.22 1.08
C ASP A 49 14.87 -16.73 1.15
N PRO A 50 15.03 -16.15 2.35
CA PRO A 50 15.36 -14.73 2.52
C PRO A 50 16.66 -14.31 1.82
N GLY A 51 17.64 -15.21 1.74
CA GLY A 51 18.93 -14.94 1.08
C GLY A 51 18.82 -14.83 -0.43
N SER A 52 17.71 -15.28 -1.02
CA SER A 52 17.44 -15.14 -2.46
C SER A 52 16.78 -13.83 -2.86
N ALA A 53 16.47 -12.95 -1.91
CA ALA A 53 15.75 -11.72 -2.19
C ALA A 53 16.45 -10.85 -3.25
N GLN A 54 15.69 -10.48 -4.29
CA GLN A 54 16.13 -9.52 -5.30
C GLN A 54 15.15 -8.36 -5.33
N LEU A 55 15.64 -7.16 -5.03
CA LEU A 55 14.87 -5.92 -5.10
C LEU A 55 15.17 -5.18 -6.39
N ARG A 56 14.15 -4.59 -6.99
CA ARG A 56 14.32 -3.64 -8.11
C ARG A 56 13.29 -2.52 -8.04
N ASN A 57 13.52 -1.46 -8.82
CA ASN A 57 12.62 -0.32 -8.94
C ASN A 57 12.23 0.29 -7.58
N VAL A 58 13.16 0.27 -6.62
CA VAL A 58 12.90 0.78 -5.27
C VAL A 58 12.84 2.29 -5.31
N ALA A 59 11.74 2.86 -4.83
CA ALA A 59 11.50 4.29 -4.73
C ALA A 59 10.99 4.63 -3.34
N ALA A 60 11.27 5.84 -2.87
CA ALA A 60 10.78 6.35 -1.60
C ALA A 60 10.16 7.74 -1.78
N PHE A 61 9.16 8.03 -0.97
CA PHE A 61 8.43 9.30 -0.98
C PHE A 61 8.19 9.79 0.44
N ASP A 62 8.55 11.03 0.73
CA ASP A 62 8.19 11.68 1.99
C ASP A 62 6.75 12.20 1.91
N LEU A 63 5.94 11.87 2.91
CA LEU A 63 4.53 12.21 2.97
C LEU A 63 4.33 13.44 3.86
N SER A 64 3.52 14.39 3.40
CA SER A 64 3.20 15.60 4.16
C SER A 64 2.38 15.30 5.43
N ASN A 65 2.14 16.33 6.24
CA ASN A 65 1.27 16.27 7.42
C ASN A 65 1.71 15.22 8.45
N GLY A 66 3.01 14.95 8.55
CA GLY A 66 3.56 13.97 9.50
C GLY A 66 3.16 12.52 9.18
N GLN A 67 2.67 12.23 7.97
CA GLN A 67 2.20 10.88 7.62
C GLN A 67 3.33 9.89 7.28
N GLY A 68 4.58 10.33 7.46
CA GLY A 68 5.77 9.51 7.38
C GLY A 68 6.28 9.36 5.96
N ARG A 69 6.53 8.12 5.54
CA ARG A 69 7.24 7.81 4.31
C ARG A 69 6.64 6.59 3.63
N ALA A 70 6.44 6.68 2.31
CA ALA A 70 6.07 5.54 1.47
C ALA A 70 7.32 4.96 0.81
N ILE A 71 7.39 3.63 0.73
CA ILE A 71 8.47 2.88 0.10
C ILE A 71 7.82 1.90 -0.87
N CYS A 72 8.24 1.98 -2.13
CA CYS A 72 7.71 1.21 -3.25
C CYS A 72 8.81 0.40 -3.90
N GLY A 73 8.44 -0.68 -4.57
CA GLY A 73 9.35 -1.42 -5.44
C GLY A 73 8.80 -2.76 -5.82
N GLU A 74 9.68 -3.62 -6.30
CA GLU A 74 9.37 -5.02 -6.58
C GLU A 74 10.37 -5.94 -5.89
N ILE A 75 9.86 -7.07 -5.42
CA ILE A 75 10.64 -8.12 -4.78
C ILE A 75 10.47 -9.42 -5.57
N ASN A 76 11.58 -10.12 -5.78
CA ASN A 76 11.59 -11.50 -6.25
C ASN A 76 12.30 -12.37 -5.21
N GLY A 77 11.96 -13.66 -5.20
CA GLY A 77 12.55 -14.64 -4.30
C GLY A 77 12.32 -16.05 -4.82
N LYS A 78 13.06 -17.00 -4.28
CA LYS A 78 12.90 -18.41 -4.61
C LYS A 78 11.74 -19.04 -3.82
N ASN A 79 11.06 -19.99 -4.46
CA ASN A 79 10.14 -20.89 -3.77
C ASN A 79 10.90 -22.04 -3.08
N SER A 80 10.17 -22.96 -2.44
CA SER A 80 10.75 -24.13 -1.77
C SER A 80 11.47 -25.11 -2.69
N PHE A 81 11.36 -24.97 -4.02
CA PHE A 81 12.06 -25.77 -5.02
C PHE A 81 13.31 -25.07 -5.57
N GLY A 82 13.66 -23.89 -5.04
CA GLY A 82 14.84 -23.11 -5.45
C GLY A 82 14.66 -22.27 -6.72
N ALA A 83 13.46 -22.23 -7.30
CA ALA A 83 13.17 -21.46 -8.51
C ALA A 83 12.61 -20.07 -8.16
N TYR A 84 13.05 -19.04 -8.89
CA TYR A 84 12.48 -17.70 -8.80
C TYR A 84 11.04 -17.68 -9.34
N ILE A 85 10.14 -17.03 -8.62
CA ILE A 85 8.69 -16.98 -8.95
C ILE A 85 8.25 -15.68 -9.63
N GLY A 86 9.23 -14.85 -9.98
CA GLY A 86 9.04 -13.56 -10.64
C GLY A 86 8.82 -12.42 -9.64
N TYR A 87 9.13 -11.22 -10.11
CA TYR A 87 8.98 -9.99 -9.33
C TYR A 87 7.52 -9.71 -9.00
N LYS A 88 7.26 -9.34 -7.74
CA LYS A 88 5.96 -8.93 -7.21
C LYS A 88 6.07 -7.51 -6.67
N PRO A 89 5.07 -6.65 -6.91
CA PRO A 89 5.08 -5.28 -6.41
C PRO A 89 4.92 -5.27 -4.89
N PHE A 90 5.48 -4.26 -4.23
CA PHE A 90 5.22 -3.99 -2.82
C PHE A 90 5.07 -2.49 -2.56
N TYR A 91 4.34 -2.20 -1.49
CA TYR A 91 4.19 -0.90 -0.89
C TYR A 91 4.32 -1.03 0.63
N LEU A 92 5.15 -0.18 1.24
CA LEU A 92 5.25 0.00 2.68
C LEU A 92 5.00 1.48 3.01
N ARG A 93 4.21 1.74 4.05
CA ARG A 93 4.16 3.06 4.68
C ARG A 93 4.74 2.97 6.07
N ILE A 94 5.74 3.80 6.34
CA ILE A 94 6.37 3.93 7.64
C ILE A 94 5.95 5.25 8.24
N ARG A 95 5.44 5.22 9.47
CA ARG A 95 5.09 6.43 10.23
C ARG A 95 5.60 6.28 11.65
N ASP A 96 6.22 7.33 12.18
CA ASP A 96 6.78 7.37 13.54
C ASP A 96 7.72 6.18 13.85
N GLY A 97 8.47 5.72 12.84
CA GLY A 97 9.40 4.60 12.97
C GLY A 97 8.77 3.20 12.89
N ALA A 98 7.45 3.11 12.68
CA ALA A 98 6.71 1.85 12.64
C ALA A 98 6.02 1.64 11.27
N LEU A 99 5.74 0.37 10.95
CA LEU A 99 4.98 -0.01 9.77
C LEU A 99 3.50 0.33 9.96
N ALA A 100 3.01 1.29 9.19
CA ALA A 100 1.64 1.78 9.25
C ALA A 100 0.72 1.12 8.21
N SER A 101 1.26 0.75 7.05
CA SER A 101 0.55 -0.11 6.09
C SER A 101 1.52 -0.89 5.21
N ARG A 102 1.09 -2.06 4.72
CA ARG A 102 1.90 -2.99 3.92
C ARG A 102 1.01 -3.71 2.91
N PHE A 103 1.41 -3.66 1.65
CA PHE A 103 0.85 -4.46 0.57
C PHE A 103 2.01 -5.14 -0.17
N VAL A 104 1.92 -6.46 -0.37
CA VAL A 104 2.94 -7.23 -1.07
C VAL A 104 2.23 -8.20 -2.00
N GLY A 105 2.52 -8.10 -3.30
CA GLY A 105 1.91 -8.97 -4.29
C GLY A 105 2.26 -10.44 -4.08
N SER A 106 1.25 -11.29 -4.21
CA SER A 106 1.37 -12.75 -4.22
C SER A 106 1.61 -13.32 -5.62
N GLY A 107 1.20 -12.59 -6.66
CA GLY A 107 1.19 -13.08 -8.05
C GLY A 107 0.08 -14.08 -8.36
N ALA A 108 -0.90 -14.25 -7.46
CA ALA A 108 -2.09 -15.07 -7.71
C ALA A 108 -3.06 -14.40 -8.72
N LYS A 109 -4.01 -15.17 -9.26
CA LYS A 109 -5.01 -14.69 -10.24
C LYS A 109 -5.85 -13.50 -9.73
N TYR A 110 -6.02 -13.40 -8.41
CA TYR A 110 -6.78 -12.35 -7.73
C TYR A 110 -5.91 -11.72 -6.63
N ASP A 111 -4.76 -11.18 -7.04
CA ASP A 111 -3.77 -10.59 -6.15
C ASP A 111 -4.16 -9.17 -5.73
N LEU A 112 -5.10 -9.05 -4.79
CA LEU A 112 -5.57 -7.76 -4.28
C LEU A 112 -4.43 -6.95 -3.67
N ASP A 113 -3.55 -7.58 -2.89
CA ASP A 113 -2.39 -6.90 -2.30
C ASP A 113 -1.45 -6.37 -3.38
N GLY A 114 -1.23 -7.13 -4.45
CA GLY A 114 -0.45 -6.67 -5.60
C GLY A 114 -1.08 -5.46 -6.28
N GLN A 115 -2.40 -5.46 -6.47
CA GLN A 115 -3.13 -4.33 -7.04
C GLN A 115 -3.06 -3.09 -6.15
N MET A 116 -3.28 -3.24 -4.84
CA MET A 116 -3.18 -2.16 -3.87
C MET A 116 -1.76 -1.58 -3.79
N ALA A 117 -0.73 -2.43 -3.87
CA ALA A 117 0.65 -1.98 -3.93
C ALA A 117 0.91 -1.13 -5.17
N ILE A 118 0.47 -1.58 -6.35
CA ILE A 118 0.63 -0.84 -7.61
C ILE A 118 -0.10 0.51 -7.55
N GLU A 119 -1.35 0.52 -7.09
CA GLU A 119 -2.16 1.73 -6.99
C GLU A 119 -1.53 2.74 -6.01
N ALA A 120 -1.19 2.30 -4.80
CA ALA A 120 -0.58 3.17 -3.79
C ALA A 120 0.75 3.76 -4.28
N CYS A 121 1.58 2.96 -4.96
CA CYS A 121 2.84 3.42 -5.53
C CYS A 121 2.64 4.39 -6.71
N SER A 122 1.63 4.15 -7.55
CA SER A 122 1.25 5.07 -8.63
C SER A 122 0.80 6.42 -8.07
N LEU A 123 -0.10 6.42 -7.08
CA LEU A 123 -0.57 7.64 -6.43
C LEU A 123 0.59 8.42 -5.77
N ALA A 124 1.47 7.74 -5.05
CA ALA A 124 2.67 8.35 -4.48
C ALA A 124 3.56 8.99 -5.56
N ALA A 125 3.74 8.33 -6.71
CA ALA A 125 4.51 8.86 -7.83
C ALA A 125 3.86 10.09 -8.49
N THR A 126 2.52 10.20 -8.49
CA THR A 126 1.81 11.40 -8.97
C THR A 126 1.84 12.57 -7.99
N GLY A 127 2.37 12.34 -6.78
CA GLY A 127 2.58 13.36 -5.76
C GLY A 127 1.39 13.61 -4.84
N ARG A 128 0.28 12.88 -4.99
CA ARG A 128 -0.89 12.95 -4.10
C ARG A 128 -1.45 11.58 -3.83
N MET A 129 -1.70 11.27 -2.56
CA MET A 129 -2.33 10.02 -2.17
C MET A 129 -3.18 10.19 -0.91
N LYS A 130 -4.09 9.24 -0.69
CA LYS A 130 -4.86 9.14 0.54
C LYS A 130 -4.27 8.05 1.42
N VAL A 131 -4.12 8.34 2.70
CA VAL A 131 -3.62 7.37 3.69
C VAL A 131 -4.55 7.36 4.89
N LYS A 132 -4.69 6.20 5.55
CA LYS A 132 -5.36 6.15 6.84
C LYS A 132 -4.55 6.95 7.88
N ALA A 133 -5.24 7.89 8.52
CA ALA A 133 -4.68 8.74 9.57
C ALA A 133 -4.27 7.96 10.81
#